data_AF-A0A3M3RUM6-F1
#
_entry.id   AF-A0A3M3RUM6-F1
#
_cell.length_a   1.000
_cell.length_b   1.000
_cell.length_c   1.000
_cell.angle_alpha   90.00
_cell.angle_beta   90.00
_cell.angle_gamma   90.00
#
_symmetry.space_group_name_H-M   'P 1'
#
loop_
_entity.id
_entity.type
_entity.pdbx_description
1 polymer ?
#
loop_
_entity_poly.entity_id
_entity_poly.type
_entity_poly.pdbx_seq_one_letter_code
_entity_poly.pdbx_strand_id
1 'polypeptide(L)'
;MTVDPDPLGLATKIIQHYSNAQIAQIAQLIRMISPVSPCALMTAEEFERVMAVLAGQNRRRAFSDRSINAARLVLVMGASVSEAALETGLARQVVHRLMTRIRSRLEGLPADWVKVEAWLPPAAAGDVLALAQSLRSAQSQEERSALTVAARV
;
A
#
# COMPACT_ATOMS: atom_id res chain seq x y z
N MET A 1 7.45 -33.15 -20.82
CA MET A 1 6.63 -33.31 -19.59
C MET A 1 6.85 -32.08 -18.74
N THR A 2 5.89 -31.15 -18.74
CA THR A 2 5.89 -29.98 -17.84
C THR A 2 5.50 -30.50 -16.46
N VAL A 3 6.51 -30.66 -15.60
CA VAL A 3 6.27 -30.94 -14.17
C VAL A 3 5.63 -29.67 -13.62
N ASP A 4 4.32 -29.71 -13.42
CA ASP A 4 3.60 -28.66 -12.71
C ASP A 4 4.15 -28.64 -11.28
N PRO A 5 4.89 -27.60 -10.87
CA PRO A 5 5.59 -27.64 -9.60
C PRO A 5 4.56 -27.48 -8.48
N ASP A 6 4.31 -28.56 -7.72
CA ASP A 6 3.52 -28.50 -6.49
C ASP A 6 4.08 -27.41 -5.56
N PRO A 7 3.39 -26.25 -5.43
CA PRO A 7 3.94 -25.10 -4.72
C PRO A 7 4.03 -25.37 -3.21
N LEU A 8 3.18 -26.27 -2.68
CA LEU A 8 3.20 -26.64 -1.27
C LEU A 8 4.39 -27.56 -0.95
N GLY A 9 4.69 -28.53 -1.81
CA GLY A 9 5.87 -29.38 -1.70
C GLY A 9 7.18 -28.60 -1.78
N LEU A 10 7.24 -27.59 -2.66
CA LEU A 10 8.38 -26.68 -2.74
C LEU A 10 8.53 -25.80 -1.50
N ALA A 11 7.44 -25.18 -1.03
CA ALA A 11 7.46 -24.35 0.18
C ALA A 11 7.95 -25.14 1.40
N THR A 12 7.49 -26.39 1.54
CA THR A 12 7.89 -27.28 2.63
C THR A 12 9.39 -27.60 2.58
N LYS A 13 9.92 -27.90 1.39
CA LYS A 13 11.37 -28.14 1.20
C LYS A 13 12.21 -26.90 1.54
N ILE A 14 11.74 -25.71 1.18
CA ILE A 14 12.44 -24.46 1.48
C ILE A 14 12.51 -24.23 3.00
N ILE A 15 11.40 -24.42 3.72
CA ILE A 15 11.34 -24.26 5.18
C ILE A 15 12.22 -25.31 5.90
N GLN A 16 12.36 -26.51 5.34
CA GLN A 16 13.20 -27.56 5.91
C GLN A 16 14.70 -27.31 5.72
N HIS A 17 15.10 -26.69 4.61
CA HIS A 17 16.52 -26.53 4.25
C HIS A 17 17.11 -25.17 4.63
N TYR A 18 16.28 -24.14 4.78
CA TYR A 18 16.72 -22.79 5.09
C TYR A 18 16.08 -22.32 6.39
N SER A 19 16.89 -21.79 7.30
CA SER A 19 16.36 -21.11 8.48
C SER A 19 15.55 -19.88 8.07
N ASN A 20 14.55 -19.50 8.88
CA ASN A 20 13.75 -18.29 8.63
C ASN A 20 14.62 -17.02 8.48
N ALA A 21 15.78 -16.97 9.14
CA ALA A 21 16.74 -15.87 8.99
C ALA A 21 17.42 -15.86 7.61
N GLN A 22 17.77 -17.03 7.07
CA GLN A 22 18.35 -17.16 5.73
C GLN A 22 17.31 -16.86 4.64
N ILE A 23 16.06 -17.29 4.83
CA ILE A 23 14.95 -16.95 3.93
C ILE A 23 14.76 -15.43 3.87
N ALA A 24 14.79 -14.75 5.02
CA ALA A 24 14.71 -13.29 5.09
C ALA A 24 15.90 -12.61 4.39
N GLN A 25 17.13 -13.11 4.56
CA GLN A 25 18.30 -12.58 3.84
C GLN A 25 18.19 -12.75 2.32
N ILE A 26 17.70 -13.89 1.85
CA ILE A 26 17.48 -14.14 0.42
C ILE A 26 16.42 -13.19 -0.13
N ALA A 27 15.32 -12.98 0.60
CA ALA A 27 14.29 -12.01 0.21
C ALA A 27 14.83 -10.57 0.14
N GLN A 28 15.67 -10.18 1.10
CA GLN A 28 16.36 -8.89 1.11
C GLN A 28 17.31 -8.74 -0.09
N LEU A 29 18.09 -9.78 -0.41
CA LEU A 29 18.98 -9.78 -1.57
C LEU A 29 18.19 -9.66 -2.88
N ILE A 30 17.12 -10.44 -3.05
CA ILE A 30 16.24 -10.37 -4.23
C ILE A 30 15.65 -8.95 -4.39
N ARG A 31 15.24 -8.31 -3.29
CA ARG A 31 14.79 -6.91 -3.30
C ARG A 31 15.85 -5.91 -3.77
N MET A 32 17.11 -6.17 -3.45
CA MET A 32 18.21 -5.29 -3.83
C MET A 32 18.60 -5.42 -5.30
N ILE A 33 18.42 -6.60 -5.90
CA ILE A 33 18.89 -6.91 -7.26
C ILE A 33 17.76 -6.94 -8.31
N SER A 34 16.50 -7.12 -7.91
CA SER A 34 15.36 -7.18 -8.83
C SER A 34 14.79 -5.79 -9.08
N PRO A 35 14.49 -5.40 -10.34
CA PRO A 35 13.91 -4.09 -10.66
C PRO A 35 12.50 -3.91 -10.06
N VAL A 36 11.80 -5.01 -9.77
CA VAL A 36 10.54 -5.04 -9.03
C VAL A 36 10.58 -6.24 -8.08
N SER A 37 10.43 -6.00 -6.78
CA SER A 37 10.37 -7.10 -5.80
C SER A 37 9.11 -7.93 -6.05
N PRO A 38 9.18 -9.27 -6.14
CA PRO A 38 8.00 -10.11 -6.37
C PRO A 38 6.99 -10.05 -5.21
N CYS A 39 7.40 -9.55 -4.05
CA CYS A 39 6.55 -9.31 -2.89
C CYS A 39 6.03 -7.86 -2.81
N ALA A 40 6.37 -7.00 -3.77
CA ALA A 40 5.82 -5.66 -3.87
C ALA A 40 4.32 -5.73 -4.14
N LEU A 41 3.55 -4.92 -3.42
CA LEU A 41 2.10 -4.82 -3.62
C LEU A 41 1.71 -3.69 -4.58
N MET A 42 2.63 -2.75 -4.83
CA MET A 42 2.43 -1.63 -5.77
C MET A 42 3.78 -1.04 -6.19
N THR A 43 3.79 -0.25 -7.26
CA THR A 43 4.99 0.48 -7.69
C THR A 43 5.24 1.71 -6.81
N ALA A 44 6.45 2.28 -6.90
CA ALA A 44 6.79 3.52 -6.18
C ALA A 44 5.87 4.68 -6.59
N GLU A 45 5.55 4.78 -7.87
CA GLU A 45 4.68 5.82 -8.42
C GLU A 45 3.24 5.67 -7.95
N GLU A 46 2.73 4.44 -7.89
CA GLU A 46 1.43 4.13 -7.30
C GLU A 46 1.38 4.50 -5.82
N PHE A 47 2.45 4.19 -5.08
CA PHE A 47 2.56 4.57 -3.68
C PHE A 47 2.52 6.08 -3.48
N GLU A 48 3.24 6.88 -4.27
CA GLU A 48 3.17 8.35 -4.18
C GLU A 48 1.76 8.85 -4.45
N ARG A 49 1.08 8.30 -5.47
CA ARG A 49 -0.33 8.65 -5.78
C ARG A 49 -1.25 8.34 -4.60
N VAL A 50 -1.10 7.17 -3.99
CA VAL A 50 -1.86 6.78 -2.78
C VAL A 50 -1.57 7.74 -1.64
N MET A 51 -0.30 8.05 -1.36
CA MET A 51 0.08 8.96 -0.27
C MET A 51 -0.44 10.39 -0.49
N ALA A 52 -0.45 10.89 -1.72
CA ALA A 52 -1.04 12.17 -2.08
C ALA A 52 -2.56 12.19 -1.82
N VAL A 53 -3.28 11.12 -2.18
CA VAL A 53 -4.71 10.98 -1.85
C VAL A 53 -4.92 10.95 -0.33
N LEU A 54 -4.10 10.19 0.40
CA LEU A 54 -4.21 10.07 1.86
C LEU A 54 -3.85 11.38 2.60
N ALA A 55 -2.97 12.21 2.04
CA ALA A 55 -2.62 13.53 2.56
C ALA A 55 -3.75 14.55 2.33
N GLY A 56 -4.42 14.49 1.17
CA GLY A 56 -5.58 15.33 0.85
C GLY A 56 -6.85 14.95 1.63
N GLN A 57 -6.96 13.71 2.11
CA GLN A 57 -8.02 13.24 3.01
C GLN A 57 -7.80 13.80 4.43
N ASN A 58 -8.14 15.08 4.61
CA ASN A 58 -7.94 15.94 5.78
C ASN A 58 -8.74 15.51 7.04
N ARG A 59 -8.91 14.21 7.31
CA ARG A 59 -9.75 13.65 8.39
C ARG A 59 -8.95 13.28 9.65
N ARG A 60 -7.60 13.09 9.61
CA ARG A 60 -6.73 12.84 10.79
C ARG A 60 -5.25 13.21 10.52
N ARG A 61 -4.46 13.47 11.58
CA ARG A 61 -3.01 13.78 11.58
C ARG A 61 -2.25 13.04 10.47
N ALA A 62 -1.44 13.80 9.73
CA ALA A 62 -0.54 13.31 8.69
C ALA A 62 0.39 12.21 9.22
N PHE A 63 0.80 11.31 8.33
CA PHE A 63 1.79 10.30 8.67
C PHE A 63 3.16 10.95 8.85
N SER A 64 3.94 10.46 9.81
CA SER A 64 5.34 10.88 9.97
C SER A 64 6.21 10.28 8.86
N ASP A 65 7.35 10.90 8.57
CA ASP A 65 8.28 10.40 7.55
C ASP A 65 8.74 8.97 7.82
N ARG A 66 8.95 8.60 9.09
CA ARG A 66 9.29 7.20 9.45
C ARG A 66 8.15 6.23 9.11
N SER A 67 6.90 6.65 9.31
CA SER A 67 5.74 5.84 8.91
C SER A 67 5.64 5.72 7.40
N ILE A 68 5.87 6.81 6.66
CA ILE A 68 5.88 6.81 5.20
C ILE A 68 6.97 5.86 4.67
N ASN A 69 8.17 5.92 5.25
CA ASN A 69 9.27 5.01 4.90
C ASN A 69 8.95 3.56 5.24
N ALA A 70 8.35 3.28 6.39
CA ALA A 70 7.92 1.92 6.75
C ALA A 70 6.87 1.38 5.75
N ALA A 71 5.92 2.21 5.34
CA ALA A 71 4.93 1.84 4.34
C ALA A 71 5.57 1.59 2.97
N ARG A 72 6.53 2.42 2.54
CA ARG A 72 7.26 2.22 1.28
C ARG A 72 8.04 0.91 1.30
N LEU A 73 8.72 0.60 2.40
CA LEU A 73 9.47 -0.66 2.54
C LEU A 73 8.56 -1.87 2.37
N VAL A 74 7.34 -1.84 2.93
CA VAL A 74 6.38 -2.95 2.85
C VAL A 74 5.69 -2.99 1.48
N LEU A 75 5.08 -1.89 1.04
CA LEU A 75 4.18 -1.87 -0.11
C LEU A 75 4.91 -1.82 -1.45
N VAL A 76 6.04 -1.10 -1.52
CA VAL A 76 6.80 -0.90 -2.77
C VAL A 76 7.94 -1.89 -2.89
N MET A 77 8.64 -2.10 -1.78
CA MET A 77 9.82 -2.96 -1.80
C MET A 77 9.48 -4.39 -1.34
N GLY A 78 8.28 -4.68 -0.83
CA GLY A 78 7.88 -6.03 -0.42
C GLY A 78 8.54 -6.54 0.87
N ALA A 79 8.93 -5.65 1.78
CA ALA A 79 9.48 -6.04 3.08
C ALA A 79 8.37 -6.64 3.94
N SER A 80 8.74 -7.58 4.81
CA SER A 80 7.88 -7.95 5.92
C SER A 80 7.69 -6.77 6.89
N VAL A 81 6.58 -6.77 7.65
CA VAL A 81 6.32 -5.81 8.74
C VAL A 81 7.47 -5.78 9.75
N SER A 82 8.12 -6.92 9.94
CA SER A 82 9.25 -7.12 10.84
C SER A 82 10.50 -6.37 10.39
N GLU A 83 10.86 -6.51 9.11
CA GLU A 83 12.01 -5.84 8.52
C GLU A 83 11.78 -4.34 8.45
N ALA A 84 10.59 -3.91 8.01
CA ALA A 84 10.25 -2.48 7.97
C ALA A 84 10.27 -1.83 9.37
N ALA A 85 9.85 -2.55 10.41
CA ALA A 85 9.93 -2.08 11.79
C ALA A 85 11.40 -1.90 12.23
N LEU A 86 12.26 -2.87 11.93
CA LEU A 86 13.68 -2.82 12.25
C LEU A 86 14.39 -1.66 11.53
N GLU A 87 14.20 -1.54 10.22
CA GLU A 87 14.82 -0.52 9.36
C GLU A 87 14.40 0.91 9.73
N THR A 88 13.17 1.09 10.23
CA THR A 88 12.64 2.42 10.58
C THR A 88 12.72 2.75 12.08
N GLY A 89 13.20 1.81 12.90
CA GLY A 89 13.22 1.93 14.35
C GLY A 89 11.82 2.06 14.96
N LEU A 90 10.78 1.56 14.28
CA LEU A 90 9.41 1.56 14.75
C LEU A 90 9.07 0.23 15.41
N ALA A 91 8.16 0.25 16.39
CA ALA A 91 7.62 -1.00 16.91
C ALA A 91 6.76 -1.71 15.84
N ARG A 92 6.85 -3.05 15.77
CA ARG A 92 6.04 -3.87 14.85
C ARG A 92 4.54 -3.56 14.89
N GLN A 93 4.00 -3.32 16.08
CA GLN A 93 2.59 -2.96 16.26
C GLN A 93 2.22 -1.62 15.58
N VAL A 94 3.15 -0.66 15.54
CA VAL A 94 2.95 0.63 14.88
C VAL A 94 2.88 0.43 13.37
N VAL A 95 3.80 -0.37 12.80
CA VAL A 95 3.81 -0.70 11.37
C VAL A 95 2.55 -1.49 10.99
N HIS A 96 2.12 -2.44 11.81
CA HIS A 96 0.88 -3.18 11.58
C HIS A 96 -0.35 -2.25 11.55
N ARG A 97 -0.53 -1.41 12.58
CA ARG A 97 -1.64 -0.43 12.63
C ARG A 97 -1.60 0.55 11.46
N LEU A 98 -0.41 0.96 11.03
CA LEU A 98 -0.22 1.77 9.84
C LEU A 98 -0.75 1.08 8.59
N MET A 99 -0.40 -0.19 8.37
CA MET A 99 -0.88 -0.96 7.21
C MET A 99 -2.40 -1.12 7.22
N THR A 100 -2.98 -1.44 8.38
CA THR A 100 -4.45 -1.51 8.53
C THR A 100 -5.11 -0.17 8.20
N ARG A 101 -4.52 0.94 8.65
CA ARG A 101 -5.05 2.29 8.39
C ARG A 101 -4.94 2.71 6.92
N ILE A 102 -3.87 2.32 6.23
CA ILE A 102 -3.73 2.57 4.79
C ILE A 102 -4.77 1.74 4.04
N ARG A 103 -4.89 0.44 4.35
CA ARG A 103 -5.87 -0.47 3.74
C ARG A 103 -7.31 0.01 3.93
N SER A 104 -7.72 0.32 5.17
CA SER A 104 -9.06 0.84 5.46
C SER A 104 -9.39 2.13 4.71
N ARG A 105 -8.39 2.96 4.41
CA ARG A 105 -8.60 4.19 3.61
C ARG A 105 -8.67 3.91 2.11
N LEU A 106 -8.03 2.85 1.63
CA LEU A 106 -8.18 2.37 0.26
C LEU A 106 -9.54 1.68 0.06
N GLU A 107 -9.98 0.90 1.04
CA GLU A 107 -11.28 0.21 1.06
C GLU A 107 -12.46 1.15 1.32
N GLY A 108 -12.22 2.34 1.87
CA GLY A 108 -13.23 3.40 2.04
C GLY A 108 -13.59 4.16 0.76
N LEU A 109 -13.19 3.66 -0.41
CA LEU A 109 -13.65 4.16 -1.71
C LEU A 109 -15.01 3.51 -2.04
N PRO A 110 -15.99 4.24 -2.59
CA PRO A 110 -17.28 3.66 -2.94
C PRO A 110 -17.14 2.50 -3.94
N ALA A 111 -17.98 1.47 -3.80
CA ALA A 111 -17.86 0.21 -4.56
C ALA A 111 -18.02 0.37 -6.09
N ASP A 112 -18.59 1.49 -6.54
CA ASP A 112 -18.81 1.89 -7.92
C ASP A 112 -17.64 2.70 -8.53
N TRP A 113 -16.59 2.97 -7.75
CA TRP A 113 -15.42 3.69 -8.23
C TRP A 113 -14.45 2.75 -8.94
N VAL A 114 -14.14 3.06 -10.20
CA VAL A 114 -13.23 2.28 -11.03
C VAL A 114 -11.85 2.93 -11.07
N LYS A 115 -10.79 2.15 -10.83
CA LYS A 115 -9.41 2.59 -11.05
C LYS A 115 -9.18 2.70 -12.56
N VAL A 116 -8.86 3.90 -13.03
CA VAL A 116 -8.48 4.14 -14.44
C VAL A 116 -6.96 4.24 -14.54
N GLU A 117 -6.35 3.39 -15.36
CA GLU A 117 -4.93 3.45 -15.70
C GLU A 117 -4.77 3.75 -17.20
N ALA A 118 -4.18 4.90 -17.53
CA ALA A 118 -3.94 5.32 -18.90
C ALA A 118 -2.69 6.19 -19.00
N TRP A 119 -1.94 6.04 -20.10
CA TRP A 119 -0.86 6.97 -20.44
C TRP A 119 -1.45 8.23 -21.05
N LEU A 120 -1.14 9.37 -20.46
CA LEU A 120 -1.69 10.68 -20.84
C LEU A 120 -0.56 11.70 -21.00
N PRO A 121 -0.69 12.67 -21.93
CA PRO A 121 0.18 13.83 -21.95
C PRO A 121 0.10 14.60 -20.61
N PRO A 122 1.19 15.27 -20.16
CA PRO A 122 1.24 15.91 -18.84
C PRO A 122 0.09 16.88 -18.54
N ALA A 123 -0.35 17.66 -19.52
CA ALA A 123 -1.48 18.58 -19.38
C ALA A 123 -2.79 17.82 -19.07
N ALA A 124 -3.10 16.79 -19.86
CA ALA A 124 -4.30 15.97 -19.65
C ALA A 124 -4.24 15.15 -18.35
N ALA A 125 -3.05 14.71 -17.94
CA ALA A 125 -2.86 14.06 -16.64
C ALA A 125 -3.19 15.01 -15.47
N GLY A 126 -2.78 16.28 -15.57
CA GLY A 126 -3.11 17.32 -14.59
C GLY A 126 -4.61 17.51 -14.44
N ASP A 127 -5.33 17.61 -15.55
CA ASP A 127 -6.79 17.79 -15.57
C ASP A 127 -7.53 16.59 -14.96
N VAL A 128 -7.13 15.37 -15.31
CA VAL A 128 -7.70 14.14 -14.75
C VAL A 128 -7.44 14.03 -13.25
N LEU A 129 -6.24 14.40 -12.79
CA LEU A 129 -5.90 14.40 -11.36
C LEU A 129 -6.72 15.43 -10.58
N ALA A 130 -6.87 16.64 -11.12
CA ALA A 130 -7.68 17.70 -10.52
C ALA A 130 -9.16 17.30 -10.44
N LEU A 131 -9.71 16.73 -11.51
CA LEU A 131 -11.07 16.21 -11.55
C LEU A 131 -11.28 15.11 -10.51
N ALA A 132 -10.37 14.13 -10.45
CA ALA A 132 -10.44 13.05 -9.48
C ALA A 132 -10.39 13.58 -8.03
N GLN A 133 -9.65 14.66 -7.76
CA GLN A 133 -9.60 15.29 -6.44
C GLN A 133 -10.90 16.03 -6.10
N SER A 134 -11.52 16.71 -7.06
CA SER A 134 -12.82 17.36 -6.90
C SER A 134 -13.91 16.34 -6.52
N LEU A 135 -14.01 15.24 -7.27
CA LEU A 135 -15.00 14.17 -7.04
C LEU A 135 -14.84 13.54 -5.65
N ARG A 136 -13.60 13.28 -5.22
CA ARG A 136 -13.33 12.76 -3.86
C ARG A 136 -13.78 13.71 -2.76
N SER A 137 -13.61 15.02 -3.00
CA SER A 137 -13.98 16.06 -2.05
C SER A 137 -15.50 16.19 -1.93
N ALA A 138 -16.22 16.12 -3.06
CA ALA A 138 -17.68 16.11 -3.10
C ALA A 138 -18.27 14.89 -2.36
N GLN A 139 -17.77 13.69 -2.65
CA GLN A 139 -18.17 12.46 -1.94
C GLN A 139 -17.97 12.59 -0.43
N SER A 140 -16.84 13.16 -0.03
CA SER A 140 -16.51 13.35 1.38
C SER A 140 -17.46 14.31 2.11
N GLN A 141 -18.07 15.26 1.40
CA GLN A 141 -19.06 16.20 1.92
C GLN A 141 -20.45 15.55 1.99
N GLU A 142 -20.79 14.74 1.00
CA GLU A 142 -22.06 14.01 0.94
C GLU A 142 -22.18 12.98 2.07
N GLU A 143 -21.13 12.18 2.30
CA GLU A 143 -21.06 11.27 3.46
C GLU A 143 -21.20 12.00 4.79
N ARG A 144 -20.53 13.15 4.96
CA ARG A 144 -20.59 13.95 6.19
C ARG A 144 -21.97 14.53 6.42
N SER A 145 -22.64 14.93 5.35
CA SER A 145 -24.01 15.44 5.39
C SER A 145 -24.98 14.31 5.77
N ALA A 146 -24.85 13.13 5.17
CA ALA A 146 -25.65 11.95 5.50
C ALA A 146 -25.47 11.50 6.97
N LEU A 147 -24.23 11.47 7.47
CA LEU A 147 -23.92 11.17 8.87
C LEU A 147 -24.48 12.22 9.85
N THR A 148 -24.49 13.50 9.45
CA THR A 148 -25.03 14.59 10.29
C THR A 148 -26.56 14.52 10.37
N VAL A 149 -27.23 14.10 9.29
CA VAL A 149 -28.69 13.87 9.27
C VAL A 149 -29.05 12.64 10.10
N ALA A 150 -28.29 11.54 9.97
CA ALA A 150 -28.53 10.32 10.74
C ALA A 150 -28.30 10.49 12.26
N ALA A 151 -27.41 11.39 12.67
CA ALA A 151 -27.17 11.68 14.10
C ALA A 151 -28.22 12.61 14.74
N ARG A 152 -29.18 13.14 13.96
CA ARG A 152 -30.28 14.01 14.42
C ARG A 152 -31.63 13.29 14.53
N VAL A 153 -31.68 12.02 14.14
CA VAL A 153 -32.85 11.12 14.27
C VAL A 153 -32.61 10.19 15.45
#